data_AF-A0A452YTP5-F1
#
_entry.id   AF-A0A452YTP5-F1
#
_cell.length_a   1.000
_cell.length_b   1.000
_cell.length_c   1.000
_cell.angle_alpha   90.00
_cell.angle_beta   90.00
_cell.angle_gamma   90.00
#
_symmetry.space_group_name_H-M   'P 1'
#
loop_
_entity.id
_entity.type
_entity.pdbx_description
1 polymer ?
#
loop_
_entity_poly.entity_id
_entity_poly.type
_entity_poly.pdbx_seq_one_letter_code
_entity_poly.pdbx_strand_id
1 'polypeptide(L)'
;TLVPGAASTGAVCLDGSPPAYHLHRGSGAGARGWLLQFEGGGWCNDAPSCAARAGTRRGSTRLMSKLEVFSGVLSNDPARNPDFYNWNRVKLRYCDGGSFAGDSEFRNGSSVIYMRGQRIWDAIIADLLTKGLAKAEKVLLSGCSAGGLATFFHCDNLGELLGGVATVKCMSDAGFFLDV
;
A
#
# COMPACT_ATOMS: atom_id res chain seq x y z
N THR A 1 -3.37 8.71 6.88
CA THR A 1 -4.09 8.02 7.96
C THR A 1 -3.24 6.88 8.47
N LEU A 2 -2.96 6.84 9.77
CA LEU A 2 -2.38 5.64 10.40
C LEU A 2 -3.48 4.61 10.57
N VAL A 3 -3.19 3.33 10.34
CA VAL A 3 -4.18 2.25 10.46
C VAL A 3 -4.44 1.97 11.96
N PRO A 4 -5.66 2.20 12.48
CA PRO A 4 -5.96 1.96 13.89
C PRO A 4 -5.78 0.48 14.25
N GLY A 5 -5.16 0.18 15.40
CA GLY A 5 -5.01 -1.19 15.90
C GLY A 5 -4.03 -2.08 15.10
N ALA A 6 -3.41 -1.59 14.01
CA ALA A 6 -2.47 -2.39 13.22
C ALA A 6 -1.26 -2.86 14.05
N ALA A 7 -0.74 -2.00 14.94
CA ALA A 7 0.39 -2.37 15.79
C ALA A 7 0.06 -3.55 16.74
N SER A 8 -1.18 -3.68 17.22
CA SER A 8 -1.56 -4.80 18.10
C SER A 8 -1.65 -6.14 17.37
N THR A 9 -1.76 -6.15 16.05
CA THR A 9 -1.72 -7.37 15.22
C THR A 9 -0.32 -7.64 14.63
N GLY A 10 0.68 -6.84 15.01
CA GLY A 10 2.04 -6.92 14.49
C GLY A 10 2.20 -6.35 13.08
N ALA A 11 1.17 -5.68 12.54
CA ALA A 11 1.28 -4.92 11.30
C ALA A 11 1.99 -3.59 11.60
N VAL A 12 3.30 -3.56 11.41
CA VAL A 12 4.16 -2.41 11.71
C VAL A 12 5.24 -2.24 10.62
N CYS A 13 5.67 -1.01 10.41
CA CYS A 13 6.80 -0.65 9.57
C CYS A 13 8.13 -1.19 10.13
N LEU A 14 9.22 -1.04 9.36
CA LEU A 14 10.56 -1.50 9.76
C LEU A 14 10.97 -1.07 11.18
N ASP A 15 10.59 0.13 11.61
CA ASP A 15 10.88 0.71 12.93
C ASP A 15 9.81 0.43 14.01
N GLY A 16 8.82 -0.41 13.73
CA GLY A 16 7.71 -0.72 14.65
C GLY A 16 6.60 0.33 14.69
N SER A 17 6.64 1.39 13.87
CA SER A 17 5.51 2.33 13.75
C SER A 17 4.33 1.70 13.01
N PRO A 18 3.07 2.10 13.26
CA PRO A 18 1.93 1.56 12.53
C PRO A 18 1.97 1.99 11.05
N PRO A 19 1.44 1.16 10.13
CA PRO A 19 1.37 1.51 8.71
C PRO A 19 0.38 2.63 8.44
N ALA A 20 0.46 3.18 7.22
CA ALA A 20 -0.34 4.30 6.80
C ALA A 20 -0.83 4.18 5.36
N TYR A 21 -1.93 4.86 5.07
CA TYR A 21 -2.37 5.16 3.71
C TYR A 21 -3.00 6.56 3.67
N HIS A 22 -3.10 7.13 2.47
CA HIS A 22 -3.87 8.34 2.20
C HIS A 22 -5.08 7.99 1.36
N LEU A 23 -6.23 8.57 1.65
CA LEU A 23 -7.49 8.30 0.95
C LEU A 23 -8.16 9.62 0.58
N HIS A 24 -8.47 9.75 -0.70
CA HIS A 24 -9.35 10.78 -1.22
C HIS A 24 -10.66 10.12 -1.67
N ARG A 25 -11.80 10.60 -1.16
CA ARG A 25 -13.11 10.01 -1.45
C ARG A 25 -13.55 10.29 -2.88
N GLY A 26 -14.24 9.30 -3.45
CA GLY A 26 -14.90 9.43 -4.74
C GLY A 26 -16.23 10.20 -4.64
N SER A 27 -16.81 10.52 -5.79
CA SER A 27 -18.06 11.26 -5.90
C SER A 27 -18.88 10.83 -7.12
N GLY A 28 -20.18 11.11 -7.08
CA GLY A 28 -21.11 10.81 -8.18
C GLY A 28 -21.05 9.36 -8.63
N ALA A 29 -21.02 9.14 -9.95
CA ALA A 29 -20.95 7.79 -10.54
C ALA A 29 -19.66 7.02 -10.17
N GLY A 30 -18.58 7.71 -9.80
CA GLY A 30 -17.31 7.10 -9.39
C GLY A 30 -17.26 6.66 -7.92
N ALA A 31 -18.28 6.97 -7.11
CA ALA A 31 -18.25 6.72 -5.66
C ALA A 31 -18.12 5.24 -5.27
N ARG A 32 -18.44 4.30 -6.17
CA ARG A 32 -18.26 2.84 -5.98
C ARG A 32 -17.02 2.29 -6.70
N GLY A 33 -16.27 3.14 -7.38
CA GLY A 33 -14.96 2.82 -7.93
C GLY A 33 -13.84 3.06 -6.90
N TRP A 34 -12.85 2.19 -6.90
CA TRP A 34 -11.68 2.27 -6.01
C TRP A 34 -10.39 2.10 -6.80
N LEU A 35 -9.43 2.98 -6.57
CA LEU A 35 -8.06 2.89 -7.06
C LEU A 35 -7.12 2.80 -5.86
N LEU A 36 -6.51 1.64 -5.66
CA LEU A 36 -5.51 1.41 -4.63
C LEU A 36 -4.13 1.43 -5.28
N GLN A 37 -3.29 2.40 -4.93
CA GLN A 37 -1.96 2.55 -5.50
C GLN A 37 -0.86 2.38 -4.45
N PHE A 38 -0.01 1.37 -4.62
CA PHE A 38 1.21 1.20 -3.83
C PHE A 38 2.24 2.30 -4.13
N GLU A 39 2.78 2.92 -3.07
CA GLU A 39 4.01 3.72 -3.15
C GLU A 39 5.21 2.80 -3.45
N GLY A 40 6.11 3.26 -4.33
CA GLY A 40 7.38 2.56 -4.61
C GLY A 40 8.55 3.10 -3.79
N GLY A 41 9.74 2.54 -3.99
CA GLY A 41 10.94 3.10 -3.38
C GLY A 41 12.14 2.17 -3.22
N GLY A 42 12.27 1.13 -4.04
CA GLY A 42 13.30 0.11 -3.89
C GLY A 42 13.16 -0.72 -2.61
N TRP A 43 14.17 -1.50 -2.29
CA TRP A 43 14.16 -2.45 -1.18
C TRP A 43 15.30 -2.19 -0.20
N CYS A 44 15.30 -2.90 0.91
CA CYS A 44 16.50 -3.21 1.68
C CYS A 44 16.71 -4.72 1.62
N ASN A 45 17.97 -5.16 1.53
CA ASN A 45 18.30 -6.53 1.15
C ASN A 45 19.01 -7.32 2.26
N ASP A 46 19.38 -6.65 3.34
CA ASP A 46 20.04 -7.24 4.50
C ASP A 46 19.70 -6.47 5.78
N ALA A 47 20.05 -7.04 6.93
CA ALA A 47 19.75 -6.43 8.22
C ALA A 47 20.34 -5.01 8.39
N PRO A 48 21.61 -4.73 8.02
CA PRO A 48 22.15 -3.37 8.10
C PRO A 48 21.41 -2.36 7.20
N SER A 49 21.13 -2.70 5.95
CA SER A 49 20.42 -1.81 5.02
C SER A 49 18.97 -1.58 5.46
N CYS A 50 18.30 -2.60 6.00
CA CYS A 50 16.96 -2.46 6.55
C CYS A 50 16.94 -1.63 7.85
N ALA A 51 17.95 -1.79 8.70
CA ALA A 51 18.11 -0.94 9.89
C ALA A 51 18.35 0.53 9.52
N ALA A 52 19.22 0.81 8.54
CA ALA A 52 19.42 2.15 8.02
C ALA A 52 18.12 2.72 7.43
N ARG A 53 17.37 1.90 6.69
CA ARG A 53 16.10 2.29 6.07
C ARG A 53 14.99 2.55 7.08
N ALA A 54 14.96 1.83 8.21
CA ALA A 54 14.04 2.08 9.33
C ALA A 54 14.15 3.53 9.84
N GLY A 55 15.33 4.14 9.77
CA GLY A 55 15.58 5.55 10.09
C GLY A 55 15.13 6.56 9.03
N THR A 56 14.31 6.16 8.05
CA THR A 56 13.86 7.03 6.95
C THR A 56 12.34 7.05 6.79
N ARG A 57 11.83 7.98 5.95
CA ARG A 57 10.41 8.02 5.57
C ARG A 57 9.89 6.74 4.91
N ARG A 58 10.76 5.83 4.46
CA ARG A 58 10.41 4.55 3.80
C ARG A 58 10.59 3.33 4.72
N GLY A 59 10.86 3.57 6.00
CA GLY A 59 10.88 2.53 7.05
C GLY A 59 10.14 2.94 8.33
N SER A 60 9.69 4.19 8.41
CA SER A 60 8.99 4.74 9.57
C SER A 60 7.90 5.72 9.16
N THR A 61 6.66 5.50 9.62
CA THR A 61 5.59 6.50 9.47
C THR A 61 5.80 7.71 10.38
N ARG A 62 6.68 7.63 11.40
CA ARG A 62 7.08 8.77 12.24
C ARG A 62 7.86 9.82 11.43
N LEU A 63 8.50 9.39 10.34
CA LEU A 63 9.31 10.22 9.45
C LEU A 63 8.62 10.52 8.11
N MET A 64 7.37 10.06 7.93
CA MET A 64 6.61 10.33 6.71
C MET A 64 5.94 11.71 6.74
N SER A 65 5.87 12.34 5.57
CA SER A 65 5.00 13.51 5.39
C SER A 65 3.55 13.13 5.67
N LYS A 66 2.87 13.99 6.46
CA LYS A 66 1.43 13.85 6.75
C LYS A 66 0.56 14.14 5.53
N LEU A 67 1.06 14.97 4.61
CA LEU A 67 0.39 15.28 3.35
C LEU A 67 0.99 14.45 2.22
N GLU A 68 0.12 13.96 1.34
CA GLU A 68 0.49 13.22 0.14
C GLU A 68 -0.17 13.89 -1.06
N VAL A 69 0.61 14.20 -2.09
CA VAL A 69 0.10 14.82 -3.31
C VAL A 69 -0.43 13.73 -4.23
N PHE A 70 -1.68 13.85 -4.62
CA PHE A 70 -2.34 12.94 -5.54
C PHE A 70 -2.18 13.45 -6.98
N SER A 71 -1.33 12.78 -7.75
CA SER A 71 -0.98 13.16 -9.13
C SER A 71 -1.15 11.98 -10.10
N GLY A 72 -1.08 12.26 -11.40
CA GLY A 72 -1.27 11.26 -12.46
C GLY A 72 -2.59 10.53 -12.31
N VAL A 73 -2.55 9.19 -12.31
CA VAL A 73 -3.72 8.31 -12.14
C VAL A 73 -4.45 8.50 -10.79
N LEU A 74 -3.81 9.13 -9.79
CA LEU A 74 -4.47 9.50 -8.54
C LEU A 74 -5.04 10.93 -8.54
N SER A 75 -4.81 11.74 -9.58
CA SER A 75 -5.31 13.12 -9.61
C SER A 75 -6.84 13.19 -9.57
N ASN A 76 -7.40 14.24 -8.96
CA ASN A 76 -8.83 14.54 -9.00
C ASN A 76 -9.21 15.46 -10.17
N ASP A 77 -8.25 15.86 -10.99
CA ASP A 77 -8.45 16.70 -12.15
C ASP A 77 -8.83 15.83 -13.36
N PRO A 78 -10.05 15.96 -13.90
CA PRO A 78 -10.49 15.14 -15.04
C PRO A 78 -9.65 15.38 -16.31
N ALA A 79 -8.97 16.51 -16.45
CA ALA A 79 -8.07 16.74 -17.58
C ALA A 79 -6.78 15.90 -17.48
N ARG A 80 -6.40 15.48 -16.26
CA ARG A 80 -5.20 14.66 -15.99
C ARG A 80 -5.53 13.20 -15.74
N ASN A 81 -6.72 12.91 -15.22
CA ASN A 81 -7.19 11.58 -14.86
C ASN A 81 -8.65 11.40 -15.33
N PRO A 82 -8.89 11.32 -16.65
CA PRO A 82 -10.25 11.28 -17.18
C PRO A 82 -11.06 10.07 -16.69
N ASP A 83 -10.38 8.94 -16.41
CA ASP A 83 -11.02 7.68 -16.08
C ASP A 83 -11.38 7.53 -14.59
N PHE A 84 -10.52 8.02 -13.69
CA PHE A 84 -10.61 7.71 -12.25
C PHE A 84 -10.69 8.94 -11.34
N TYR A 85 -10.77 10.17 -11.87
CA TYR A 85 -10.73 11.40 -11.05
C TYR A 85 -11.79 11.45 -9.94
N ASN A 86 -12.96 10.83 -10.15
CA ASN A 86 -14.06 10.79 -9.19
C ASN A 86 -14.17 9.45 -8.45
N TRP A 87 -13.19 8.55 -8.56
CA TRP A 87 -13.13 7.31 -7.77
C TRP A 87 -12.60 7.57 -6.35
N ASN A 88 -12.83 6.63 -5.44
CA ASN A 88 -12.07 6.56 -4.20
C ASN A 88 -10.62 6.23 -4.55
N ARG A 89 -9.71 7.13 -4.23
CA ARG A 89 -8.29 7.01 -4.60
C ARG A 89 -7.48 6.85 -3.33
N VAL A 90 -6.61 5.84 -3.30
CA VAL A 90 -5.84 5.46 -2.12
C VAL A 90 -4.36 5.37 -2.49
N LYS A 91 -3.50 6.03 -1.72
CA LYS A 91 -2.06 5.84 -1.75
C LYS A 91 -1.65 4.98 -0.55
N LEU A 92 -1.24 3.74 -0.80
CA LEU A 92 -0.72 2.83 0.23
C LEU A 92 0.74 3.21 0.50
N ARG A 93 1.05 3.67 1.73
CA ARG A 93 2.37 4.24 2.04
C ARG A 93 3.36 3.14 2.37
N TYR A 94 4.52 3.19 1.73
CA TYR A 94 5.50 2.11 1.73
C TYR A 94 6.48 2.26 2.89
N CYS A 95 6.52 1.27 3.79
CA CYS A 95 7.37 1.30 4.99
C CYS A 95 7.97 -0.04 5.45
N ASP A 96 7.72 -1.13 4.71
CA ASP A 96 8.19 -2.49 5.03
C ASP A 96 9.53 -2.83 4.36
N GLY A 97 9.91 -2.13 3.29
CA GLY A 97 11.15 -2.38 2.57
C GLY A 97 11.15 -3.66 1.70
N GLY A 98 10.02 -4.35 1.61
CA GLY A 98 9.85 -5.66 0.97
C GLY A 98 8.68 -5.73 -0.02
N SER A 99 8.30 -4.63 -0.68
CA SER A 99 7.16 -4.60 -1.62
C SER A 99 5.82 -5.09 -1.03
N PHE A 100 5.51 -4.72 0.22
CA PHE A 100 4.32 -5.22 0.92
C PHE A 100 4.26 -6.76 0.97
N ALA A 101 5.39 -7.45 0.86
CA ALA A 101 5.48 -8.89 0.94
C ALA A 101 6.25 -9.33 2.20
N GLY A 102 6.14 -10.61 2.51
CA GLY A 102 6.84 -11.23 3.63
C GLY A 102 6.24 -10.91 5.00
N ASP A 103 6.58 -11.76 5.97
CA ASP A 103 6.22 -11.62 7.36
C ASP A 103 7.33 -12.14 8.27
N SER A 104 8.41 -11.38 8.39
CA SER A 104 9.58 -11.74 9.20
C SER A 104 10.03 -10.59 10.10
N GLU A 105 10.91 -10.91 11.03
CA GLU A 105 11.62 -9.92 11.83
C GLU A 105 13.06 -10.37 12.04
N PHE A 106 13.95 -9.40 12.18
CA PHE A 106 15.34 -9.63 12.53
C PHE A 106 15.62 -9.04 13.91
N ARG A 107 16.26 -9.82 14.78
CA ARG A 107 16.61 -9.43 16.14
C ARG A 107 18.12 -9.43 16.32
N ASN A 108 18.66 -8.32 16.81
CA ASN A 108 20.05 -8.22 17.23
C ASN A 108 20.12 -7.53 18.60
N GLY A 109 20.26 -8.34 19.66
CA GLY A 109 20.13 -7.86 21.03
C GLY A 109 18.73 -7.28 21.30
N SER A 110 18.68 -6.02 21.72
CA SER A 110 17.43 -5.28 21.94
C SER A 110 16.85 -4.65 20.66
N SER A 111 17.60 -4.61 19.57
CA SER A 111 17.17 -4.01 18.30
C SER A 111 16.35 -5.02 17.50
N VAL A 112 15.18 -4.58 17.04
CA VAL A 112 14.28 -5.39 16.18
C VAL A 112 13.97 -4.61 14.91
N ILE A 113 14.11 -5.28 13.77
CA ILE A 113 13.68 -4.77 12.46
C ILE A 113 12.51 -5.63 11.98
N TYR A 114 11.40 -4.97 11.63
CA TYR A 114 10.14 -5.63 11.30
C TYR A 114 9.88 -5.62 9.79
N MET A 115 10.00 -6.76 9.12
CA MET A 115 9.72 -6.94 7.69
C MET A 115 8.31 -7.53 7.53
N ARG A 116 7.29 -6.69 7.79
CA ARG A 116 5.89 -7.11 7.97
C ARG A 116 5.00 -6.73 6.78
N GLY A 117 5.51 -6.80 5.57
CA GLY A 117 4.82 -6.33 4.36
C GLY A 117 3.42 -6.95 4.19
N GLN A 118 3.30 -8.27 4.37
CA GLN A 118 2.02 -8.98 4.28
C GLN A 118 1.03 -8.49 5.35
N ARG A 119 1.46 -8.39 6.61
CA ARG A 119 0.59 -7.90 7.70
C ARG A 119 0.14 -6.46 7.48
N ILE A 120 1.02 -5.62 6.94
CA ILE A 120 0.70 -4.23 6.59
C ILE A 120 -0.39 -4.20 5.53
N TRP A 121 -0.25 -4.99 4.47
CA TRP A 121 -1.28 -5.14 3.44
C TRP A 121 -2.62 -5.56 4.04
N ASP A 122 -2.64 -6.65 4.80
CA ASP A 122 -3.85 -7.21 5.41
C ASP A 122 -4.55 -6.18 6.31
N ALA A 123 -3.78 -5.47 7.16
CA ALA A 123 -4.30 -4.46 8.07
C ALA A 123 -4.89 -3.25 7.33
N ILE A 124 -4.23 -2.78 6.26
CA ILE A 124 -4.75 -1.67 5.47
C ILE A 124 -6.05 -2.09 4.77
N ILE A 125 -6.09 -3.28 4.16
CA ILE A 125 -7.28 -3.74 3.43
C ILE A 125 -8.45 -3.98 4.38
N ALA A 126 -8.23 -4.62 5.52
CA ALA A 126 -9.26 -4.79 6.55
C ALA A 126 -9.87 -3.44 6.96
N ASP A 127 -9.04 -2.43 7.19
CA ASP A 127 -9.50 -1.09 7.54
C ASP A 127 -10.25 -0.40 6.38
N LEU A 128 -9.79 -0.55 5.13
CA LEU A 128 -10.47 -0.01 3.96
C LEU A 128 -11.83 -0.68 3.67
N LEU A 129 -11.97 -1.98 3.95
CA LEU A 129 -13.23 -2.71 3.83
C LEU A 129 -14.32 -2.06 4.71
N THR A 130 -14.00 -1.75 5.97
CA THR A 130 -14.93 -1.04 6.88
C THR A 130 -15.29 0.37 6.38
N LYS A 131 -14.41 0.97 5.59
CA LYS A 131 -14.55 2.32 5.02
C LYS A 131 -15.26 2.34 3.67
N GLY A 132 -15.79 1.21 3.21
CA GLY A 132 -16.64 1.10 2.02
C GLY A 132 -16.04 0.32 0.87
N LEU A 133 -14.78 -0.15 0.95
CA LEU A 133 -14.18 -0.99 -0.09
C LEU A 133 -14.98 -2.30 -0.26
N ALA A 134 -15.60 -2.81 0.81
CA ALA A 134 -16.47 -3.98 0.77
C ALA A 134 -17.71 -3.82 -0.13
N LYS A 135 -18.06 -2.58 -0.52
CA LYS A 135 -19.19 -2.26 -1.40
C LYS A 135 -18.73 -1.75 -2.76
N ALA A 136 -17.47 -1.93 -3.11
CA ALA A 136 -16.92 -1.53 -4.40
C ALA A 136 -17.56 -2.33 -5.53
N GLU A 137 -17.76 -1.68 -6.67
CA GLU A 137 -18.14 -2.38 -7.92
C GLU A 137 -16.93 -2.61 -8.81
N LYS A 138 -15.97 -1.69 -8.77
CA LYS A 138 -14.75 -1.73 -9.57
C LYS A 138 -13.58 -1.37 -8.69
N VAL A 139 -12.53 -2.18 -8.74
CA VAL A 139 -11.28 -1.92 -8.03
C VAL A 139 -10.12 -2.05 -9.01
N LEU A 140 -9.28 -1.02 -9.06
CA LEU A 140 -8.00 -1.05 -9.74
C LEU A 140 -6.90 -1.07 -8.68
N LEU A 141 -6.16 -2.18 -8.60
CA LEU A 141 -4.93 -2.27 -7.81
C LEU A 141 -3.75 -1.88 -8.70
N SER A 142 -2.90 -0.97 -8.23
CA SER A 142 -1.75 -0.50 -9.00
C SER A 142 -0.59 -0.15 -8.11
N GLY A 143 0.57 0.12 -8.70
CA GLY A 143 1.74 0.62 -8.01
C GLY A 143 2.88 0.84 -8.99
N CYS A 144 3.89 1.60 -8.55
CA CYS A 144 5.07 1.92 -9.35
C CYS A 144 6.33 1.32 -8.72
N SER A 145 7.25 0.78 -9.53
CA SER A 145 8.53 0.23 -9.07
C SER A 145 8.30 -0.93 -8.07
N ALA A 146 8.84 -0.83 -6.85
CA ALA A 146 8.56 -1.79 -5.77
C ALA A 146 7.05 -1.97 -5.49
N GLY A 147 6.25 -0.91 -5.68
CA GLY A 147 4.79 -1.01 -5.59
C GLY A 147 4.14 -1.68 -6.80
N GLY A 148 4.77 -1.59 -7.98
CA GLY A 148 4.35 -2.34 -9.16
C GLY A 148 4.57 -3.84 -8.94
N LEU A 149 5.71 -4.22 -8.34
CA LEU A 149 5.95 -5.60 -7.92
C LEU A 149 4.92 -6.06 -6.88
N ALA A 150 4.62 -5.22 -5.89
CA ALA A 150 3.57 -5.50 -4.89
C ALA A 150 2.19 -5.77 -5.51
N THR A 151 1.89 -5.13 -6.65
CA THR A 151 0.65 -5.36 -7.39
C THR A 151 0.53 -6.80 -7.87
N PHE A 152 1.63 -7.43 -8.32
CA PHE A 152 1.62 -8.84 -8.71
C PHE A 152 1.36 -9.77 -7.52
N PHE A 153 1.94 -9.48 -6.35
CA PHE A 153 1.76 -10.31 -5.17
C PHE A 153 0.33 -10.31 -4.61
N HIS A 154 -0.36 -9.18 -4.73
CA HIS A 154 -1.63 -8.95 -4.02
C HIS A 154 -2.87 -8.94 -4.91
N CYS A 155 -2.70 -8.99 -6.23
CA CYS A 155 -3.82 -8.88 -7.18
C CYS A 155 -4.90 -9.94 -6.96
N ASP A 156 -4.50 -11.21 -6.98
CA ASP A 156 -5.43 -12.34 -6.95
C ASP A 156 -6.13 -12.43 -5.58
N ASN A 157 -5.36 -12.28 -4.49
CA ASN A 157 -5.88 -12.26 -3.12
C ASN A 157 -6.93 -11.15 -2.93
N LEU A 158 -6.69 -9.94 -3.46
CA LEU A 158 -7.69 -8.86 -3.39
C LEU A 158 -8.99 -9.24 -4.13
N GLY A 159 -8.88 -9.93 -5.27
CA GLY A 159 -10.02 -10.45 -6.02
C GLY A 159 -10.85 -11.45 -5.22
N GLU A 160 -10.17 -12.41 -4.59
CA GLU A 160 -10.79 -13.42 -3.74
C GLU A 160 -11.49 -12.79 -2.52
N LEU A 161 -10.83 -11.85 -1.85
CA LEU A 161 -11.36 -11.16 -0.67
C LEU A 161 -12.64 -10.36 -0.96
N LEU A 162 -12.78 -9.82 -2.17
CA LEU A 162 -13.97 -9.10 -2.61
C LEU A 162 -15.05 -10.01 -3.19
N GLY A 163 -14.85 -11.33 -3.15
CA GLY A 163 -15.88 -12.35 -3.33
C GLY A 163 -16.55 -12.34 -4.71
N GLY A 164 -15.87 -11.85 -5.75
CA GLY A 164 -16.38 -11.79 -7.13
C GLY A 164 -17.51 -10.78 -7.38
N VAL A 165 -17.98 -10.07 -6.36
CA VAL A 165 -19.02 -9.04 -6.49
C VAL A 165 -18.45 -7.77 -7.14
N ALA A 166 -17.19 -7.47 -6.85
CA ALA A 166 -16.46 -6.38 -7.47
C ALA A 166 -15.63 -6.89 -8.67
N THR A 167 -15.59 -6.11 -9.76
CA THR A 167 -14.60 -6.32 -10.82
C THR A 167 -13.25 -5.79 -10.36
N VAL A 168 -12.31 -6.69 -10.09
CA VAL A 168 -10.92 -6.33 -9.74
C VAL A 168 -10.04 -6.40 -10.99
N LYS A 169 -9.25 -5.35 -11.21
CA LYS A 169 -8.20 -5.27 -12.24
C LYS A 169 -6.91 -4.79 -11.60
N CYS A 170 -5.79 -5.15 -12.20
CA CYS A 170 -4.47 -4.84 -11.66
C CYS A 170 -3.56 -4.25 -12.74
N MET A 171 -2.79 -3.22 -12.38
CA MET A 171 -1.87 -2.52 -13.28
C MET A 171 -0.53 -2.30 -12.57
N SER A 172 0.46 -3.11 -12.95
CA SER A 172 1.84 -2.96 -12.50
C SER A 172 2.57 -1.95 -13.39
N ASP A 173 3.02 -0.84 -12.81
CA ASP A 173 3.87 0.15 -13.47
C ASP A 173 5.32 -0.03 -13.01
N ALA A 174 6.25 -0.19 -13.96
CA ALA A 174 7.68 -0.40 -13.71
C ALA A 174 7.99 -1.50 -12.65
N GLY A 175 7.12 -2.51 -12.53
CA GLY A 175 7.21 -3.56 -11.51
C GLY A 175 7.66 -4.93 -11.99
N PHE A 176 7.92 -5.08 -13.30
CA PHE A 176 8.43 -6.31 -13.90
C PHE A 176 9.95 -6.23 -14.01
N PHE A 177 10.65 -7.13 -13.31
CA PHE A 177 12.11 -7.20 -13.26
C PHE A 177 12.57 -8.54 -13.83
N LEU A 178 13.61 -8.50 -14.66
CA LEU A 178 14.26 -9.71 -15.16
C LEU A 178 15.40 -10.10 -14.23
N ASP A 179 15.48 -11.38 -13.90
CA ASP A 179 16.63 -11.99 -13.22
C ASP A 179 17.64 -12.40 -14.31
N VAL A 180 18.68 -11.58 -14.52
CA VAL A 180 19.64 -11.69 -15.63
C VAL A 180 21.04 -12.05 -15.17
#